data_AF-A0A935EUV4-F1
#
_entry.id   AF-A0A935EUV4-F1
#
_cell.length_a   1.000
_cell.length_b   1.000
_cell.length_c   1.000
_cell.angle_alpha   90.00
_cell.angle_beta   90.00
_cell.angle_gamma   90.00
#
_symmetry.space_group_name_H-M   'P 1'
#
loop_
_entity.id
_entity.type
_entity.pdbx_description
1 polymer ?
#
loop_
_entity_poly.entity_id
_entity_poly.type
_entity_poly.pdbx_seq_one_letter_code
_entity_poly.pdbx_strand_id
1 'polypeptide(L)' 'MDKGQVAIKSRNGRITELALTKPDARALPEAIQAIREADLITLGPGSLFTSVIAGLLVKELAQAISNSRAKKYTSAMP' A
#
# COMPACT_ATOMS: atom_id res chain seq x y z
N MET A 1 -5.30 15.98 -12.51
CA MET A 1 -5.05 14.76 -11.71
C MET A 1 -4.63 13.67 -12.67
N ASP A 2 -3.47 13.07 -12.47
CA ASP A 2 -3.04 11.91 -13.26
C ASP A 2 -3.78 10.67 -12.80
N LYS A 3 -4.02 9.73 -13.73
CA LYS A 3 -4.64 8.45 -13.43
C LYS A 3 -3.75 7.33 -13.98
N GLY A 4 -3.53 6.32 -13.17
CA GLY A 4 -2.72 5.15 -13.53
C GLY A 4 -1.24 5.29 -13.15
N GLN A 5 -0.64 4.15 -12.83
CA GLN A 5 0.72 4.06 -12.30
C GLN A 5 1.79 4.61 -13.23
N VAL A 6 1.67 4.37 -14.55
CA VAL A 6 2.67 4.82 -15.54
C VAL A 6 2.68 6.35 -15.62
N ALA A 7 1.51 6.99 -15.67
CA ALA A 7 1.41 8.44 -15.70
C ALA A 7 1.97 9.10 -14.43
N ILE A 8 1.73 8.49 -13.26
CA ILE A 8 2.23 8.99 -11.97
C ILE A 8 3.75 8.85 -11.88
N LYS A 9 4.34 7.73 -12.35
CA LYS A 9 5.80 7.52 -12.33
C LYS A 9 6.55 8.47 -13.28
N SER A 10 5.97 8.78 -14.44
CA SER A 10 6.62 9.59 -15.47
C SER A 10 6.49 11.10 -15.24
N ARG A 11 5.81 11.52 -14.16
CA ARG A 11 5.60 12.93 -13.88
C ARG A 11 6.79 13.51 -13.11
N ASN A 12 7.33 14.63 -13.60
CA ASN A 12 8.23 15.46 -12.80
C ASN A 12 7.41 16.33 -11.84
N GLY A 13 7.62 16.15 -10.53
CA GLY A 13 6.97 16.94 -9.48
C GLY A 13 6.84 16.16 -8.17
N ARG A 14 6.42 16.87 -7.10
CA ARG A 14 6.10 16.22 -5.81
C ARG A 14 4.67 15.69 -5.84
N ILE A 15 4.50 14.43 -5.44
CA ILE A 15 3.18 13.85 -5.16
C ILE A 15 2.73 14.35 -3.79
N THR A 16 1.63 15.10 -3.73
CA THR A 16 1.05 15.61 -2.47
C THR A 16 -0.12 14.78 -1.97
N GLU A 17 -0.82 14.09 -2.87
CA GLU A 17 -2.00 13.29 -2.55
C GLU A 17 -2.12 12.11 -3.52
N LEU A 18 -2.56 10.95 -3.00
CA LEU A 18 -2.82 9.75 -3.78
C LEU A 18 -4.13 9.13 -3.30
N ALA A 19 -5.01 8.77 -4.24
CA ALA A 19 -6.29 8.15 -3.96
C ALA A 19 -6.61 7.05 -4.96
N LEU A 20 -7.45 6.09 -4.55
CA LEU A 20 -7.98 5.07 -5.44
C LEU A 20 -9.19 5.62 -6.20
N THR A 21 -9.30 5.28 -7.48
CA THR A 21 -10.51 5.57 -8.27
C THR A 21 -11.75 4.86 -7.70
N LYS A 22 -11.55 3.72 -7.02
CA LYS A 22 -12.55 3.00 -6.25
C LYS A 22 -12.17 3.04 -4.76
N PRO A 23 -12.65 4.02 -3.98
CA PRO A 23 -12.28 4.19 -2.58
C PRO A 23 -12.87 3.12 -1.65
N ASP A 24 -13.85 2.35 -2.14
CA ASP A 24 -14.53 1.23 -1.48
C ASP A 24 -13.92 -0.14 -1.84
N ALA A 25 -12.76 -0.15 -2.49
CA ALA A 25 -12.03 -1.38 -2.77
C ALA A 25 -11.83 -2.19 -1.47
N ARG A 26 -12.25 -3.44 -1.51
CA ARG A 26 -12.13 -4.38 -0.39
C ARG A 26 -10.86 -5.20 -0.52
N ALA A 27 -10.30 -5.58 0.62
CA ALA A 27 -9.21 -6.54 0.65
C ALA A 27 -9.72 -7.94 0.36
N LEU A 28 -8.86 -8.79 -0.20
CA LEU A 28 -9.14 -10.22 -0.25
C LEU A 28 -9.12 -10.79 1.18
N PRO A 29 -10.11 -11.59 1.59
CA PRO A 29 -10.13 -12.21 2.92
C PRO A 29 -8.85 -12.99 3.24
N GLU A 30 -8.29 -13.67 2.25
CA GLU A 30 -7.05 -14.44 2.36
C GLU A 30 -5.85 -13.55 2.67
N ALA A 31 -5.80 -12.34 2.10
CA ALA A 31 -4.75 -11.37 2.40
C ALA A 31 -4.84 -10.87 3.85
N ILE A 32 -6.06 -10.63 4.34
CA ILE A 32 -6.29 -10.24 5.73
C ILE A 32 -5.88 -11.36 6.69
N GLN A 33 -6.19 -12.62 6.35
CA GLN A 33 -5.79 -13.76 7.15
C GLN A 33 -4.26 -13.91 7.19
N ALA A 34 -3.59 -13.81 6.03
CA ALA A 34 -2.14 -13.86 5.95
C ALA A 34 -1.48 -12.77 6.81
N ILE A 35 -2.02 -11.55 6.84
CA ILE A 35 -1.52 -10.45 7.68
C ILE A 35 -1.69 -10.75 9.17
N ARG A 36 -2.77 -11.42 9.57
CA ARG A 36 -3.05 -11.78 10.98
C ARG A 36 -2.11 -12.86 11.49
N GLU A 37 -1.76 -13.81 10.63
CA GLU A 37 -0.90 -14.95 10.96
C GLU A 37 0.60 -14.65 10.78
N ALA A 38 0.94 -13.56 10.07
CA ALA A 38 2.33 -13.22 9.79
C ALA A 38 3.12 -12.92 11.07
N ASP A 39 4.35 -13.44 11.13
CA ASP A 39 5.37 -13.03 12.11
C ASP A 39 6.12 -11.77 11.66
N LEU A 40 6.19 -11.54 10.34
CA LEU A 40 6.86 -10.41 9.70
C LEU A 40 6.06 -9.91 8.50
N ILE A 41 5.84 -8.61 8.42
CA ILE A 41 5.25 -7.91 7.28
C ILE A 41 6.32 -7.01 6.66
N THR A 42 6.67 -7.26 5.41
CA THR A 42 7.59 -6.44 4.63
C THR A 42 6.83 -5.52 3.68
N LEU A 43 7.08 -4.23 3.78
CA LEU A 43 6.56 -3.21 2.87
C LEU A 43 7.68 -2.79 1.91
N GLY A 44 7.70 -3.39 0.71
CA GLY A 44 8.75 -3.20 -0.30
C GLY A 44 9.57 -4.49 -0.55
N PRO A 45 10.59 -4.45 -1.43
CA PRO A 45 11.17 -3.27 -2.06
C PRO A 45 10.33 -2.68 -3.20
N GLY A 46 10.23 -1.35 -3.29
CA GLY A 46 9.50 -0.70 -4.38
C GLY A 46 9.29 0.79 -4.21
N SER A 47 8.65 1.40 -5.21
CA SER A 47 8.27 2.82 -5.18
C SER A 47 7.32 3.08 -4.02
N LEU A 48 7.68 4.03 -3.15
CA LEU A 48 6.86 4.40 -2.00
C LEU A 48 5.41 4.70 -2.43
N PHE A 49 5.23 5.55 -3.44
CA PHE A 49 3.89 6.00 -3.86
C PHE A 49 3.15 4.99 -4.71
N THR A 50 3.81 4.42 -5.71
CA THR A 50 3.12 3.60 -6.73
C THR A 50 3.10 2.11 -6.43
N SER A 51 3.76 1.67 -5.36
CA SER A 51 3.76 0.26 -4.95
C SER A 51 3.36 0.09 -3.48
N VAL A 52 4.00 0.80 -2.56
CA VAL A 52 3.76 0.61 -1.12
C VAL A 52 2.47 1.32 -0.66
N ILE A 53 2.39 2.63 -0.84
CA ILE A 53 1.24 3.45 -0.41
C ILE A 53 -0.03 3.03 -1.16
N ALA A 54 0.07 2.73 -2.47
CA ALA A 54 -1.08 2.29 -3.26
C ALA A 54 -1.79 1.05 -2.66
N GLY A 55 -1.03 0.08 -2.14
CA GLY A 55 -1.60 -1.08 -1.43
C GLY A 55 -2.23 -0.71 -0.08
N LEU A 56 -1.66 0.26 0.63
CA LEU A 56 -2.17 0.76 1.91
C LEU A 56 -3.40 1.67 1.79
N LEU A 57 -3.75 2.14 0.58
CA LEU A 57 -5.00 2.89 0.36
C LEU A 57 -6.25 2.02 0.54
N VAL A 58 -6.12 0.70 0.51
CA VAL A 58 -7.19 -0.23 0.89
C VAL A 58 -7.31 -0.23 2.41
N LYS A 59 -8.36 0.39 2.93
CA LYS A 59 -8.57 0.61 4.38
C LYS A 59 -8.46 -0.67 5.20
N GLU A 60 -9.01 -1.77 4.69
CA GLU A 60 -8.99 -3.06 5.36
C GLU A 60 -7.56 -3.63 5.52
N LEU A 61 -6.71 -3.49 4.49
CA LEU A 61 -5.31 -3.90 4.56
C LEU A 61 -4.54 -3.04 5.56
N ALA A 62 -4.70 -1.71 5.49
CA ALA A 62 -4.05 -0.80 6.43
C ALA A 62 -4.42 -1.11 7.88
N GLN A 63 -5.71 -1.37 8.14
CA GLN A 63 -6.19 -1.74 9.46
C GLN A 63 -5.65 -3.09 9.92
N ALA A 64 -5.63 -4.10 9.05
CA ALA A 64 -5.09 -5.42 9.38
C ALA A 64 -3.59 -5.34 9.71
N ILE A 65 -2.81 -4.59 8.92
CA ILE A 65 -1.38 -4.39 9.16
C ILE A 65 -1.18 -3.65 10.49
N SER A 66 -1.94 -2.59 10.74
CA SER A 66 -1.87 -1.82 11.99
C SER A 66 -2.18 -2.68 13.23
N ASN A 67 -3.16 -3.57 13.12
CA ASN A 67 -3.58 -4.46 14.22
C ASN A 67 -2.72 -5.72 14.35
N SER A 68 -1.91 -6.05 13.34
CA SER A 68 -1.07 -7.23 13.36
C SER A 68 0.06 -7.10 14.38
N ARG A 69 0.33 -8.22 15.08
CA ARG A 69 1.46 -8.38 16.01
C ARG A 69 2.79 -8.63 15.29
N ALA A 70 2.76 -8.83 13.98
CA ALA A 70 3.93 -9.02 13.16
C ALA A 70 4.93 -7.86 13.32
N LYS A 71 6.23 -8.18 13.23
CA LYS A 71 7.26 -7.17 13.00
C LYS A 71 7.02 -6.53 11.64
N LYS A 72 7.23 -5.21 11.53
CA LYS A 72 6.98 -4.45 10.31
C LYS A 72 8.32 -3.92 9.80
N TYR A 73 8.70 -4.30 8.59
CA TYR A 73 9.93 -3.82 7.94
C TYR A 73 9.56 -3.04 6.69
N THR A 74 10.13 -1.85 6.52
CA THR A 74 9.88 -1.02 5.35
C THR A 74 11.18 -0.84 4.55
N SER A 75 11.12 -1.14 3.27
CA SER A 75 12.20 -0.90 2.32
C SER A 75 11.62 -0.18 1.12
N ALA A 76 11.16 1.06 1.32
CA ALA A 76 10.68 1.87 0.23
C ALA A 76 11.82 2.74 -0.32
N MET A 77 11.92 2.81 -1.64
CA MET A 77 12.76 3.82 -2.30
C MET A 77 11.90 5.08 -2.53
N PRO A 78 12.44 6.29 -2.23
CA PRO A 78 11.72 7.55 -2.39
C PRO A 78 11.32 7.80 -3.85
#